data_AF-A0A2S7P0X2-F1
#
_entry.id   AF-A0A2S7P0X2-F1
#
_cell.length_a   1.000
_cell.length_b   1.000
_cell.length_c   1.000
_cell.angle_alpha   90.00
_cell.angle_beta   90.00
_cell.angle_gamma   90.00
#
_symmetry.space_group_name_H-M   'P 1'
#
loop_
_entity.id
_entity.type
_entity.pdbx_description
1 polymer ?
#
loop_
_entity_poly.entity_id
_entity_poly.type
_entity_poly.pdbx_seq_one_letter_code
_entity_poly.pdbx_strand_id
1 'polypeptide(L)'
;MQAAHDEYGLRELIVAIGAFTVSRELQHIGNAAEGAKMKQFALQRYGEAVREMNLRLSELAYEEGTRKALIACLLICCFEGLLGNTFASLKHAESGNKVMRKWLKKHGSNHHKAGITSPAPLVIESEIVQAYLRIDEQVTTFRGTRDDEEHESVIEETHDTVAGIPNMFSSNFEARMYLEVIERRAAHFGCLLVGGFKFSVEPDPFRDLDQDQESINFRLRRVQFLRGVLLDNIERWTAAFGRFAEGKPEAMGFPNSPAYFLLARSKVLEVMVGNCLSQDLASYEKYLPQFRMIVATCEQIIQLMNDGQEHGDYKFEFGIIMPLHTTAKWCQDRALRRRAIELMRAHRSSNGEPMREGVWDSATFAKWDEIMMEAEEADGAENGTGGGAKFRVTSITCNQTTKEIRLNISRGNEEKIVVGLVDWRRLDDFSQGTKIGDQDELLLPASKFTSIIPPTTWKTMLPTRSREGKVVGE
;
A
#
# COMPACT_ATOMS: atom_id res chain seq x y z
N MET A 1 15.44 -5.15 22.41
CA MET A 1 15.96 -5.87 21.22
C MET A 1 17.43 -6.20 21.49
N GLN A 2 17.83 -7.48 21.48
CA GLN A 2 19.21 -7.89 21.87
C GLN A 2 20.30 -7.16 21.08
N ALA A 3 20.09 -6.92 19.78
CA ALA A 3 21.03 -6.21 18.91
C ALA A 3 21.37 -4.77 19.39
N ALA A 4 20.46 -4.11 20.12
CA ALA A 4 20.68 -2.76 20.63
C ALA A 4 21.57 -2.72 21.89
N HIS A 5 21.84 -3.87 22.53
CA HIS A 5 22.84 -3.92 23.59
C HIS A 5 24.26 -3.86 23.02
N ASP A 6 24.46 -4.47 21.85
CA ASP A 6 25.78 -4.63 21.25
C ASP A 6 26.11 -3.49 20.26
N GLU A 7 25.09 -2.85 19.68
CA GLU A 7 25.25 -1.80 18.66
C GLU A 7 24.74 -0.44 19.14
N TYR A 8 25.67 0.50 19.33
CA TYR A 8 25.37 1.88 19.74
C TYR A 8 24.38 2.56 18.80
N GLY A 9 24.60 2.48 17.49
CA GLY A 9 23.71 3.13 16.51
C GLY A 9 22.27 2.62 16.56
N LEU A 10 22.07 1.31 16.74
CA LEU A 10 20.73 0.73 16.89
C LEU A 10 20.05 1.21 18.18
N ARG A 11 20.82 1.33 19.26
CA ARG A 11 20.32 1.86 20.53
C ARG A 11 19.85 3.30 20.39
N GLU A 12 20.65 4.16 19.77
CA GLU A 12 20.29 5.57 19.58
C GLU A 12 19.06 5.75 18.67
N LEU A 13 18.85 4.87 17.67
CA LEU A 13 17.61 4.85 16.90
C LEU A 13 16.38 4.53 17.77
N ILE A 14 16.49 3.54 18.65
CA ILE A 14 15.40 3.18 19.58
C ILE A 14 15.12 4.33 20.55
N VAL A 15 16.17 4.97 21.09
CA VAL A 15 16.04 6.14 21.97
C VAL A 15 15.38 7.31 21.23
N ALA A 16 15.76 7.55 19.97
CA ALA A 16 15.14 8.58 19.14
C ALA A 16 13.65 8.34 18.94
N ILE A 17 13.24 7.11 18.59
CA ILE A 17 11.83 6.74 18.45
C ILE A 17 11.07 6.95 19.77
N GLY A 18 11.61 6.46 20.89
CA GLY A 18 10.98 6.62 22.21
C GLY A 18 10.83 8.09 22.60
N ALA A 19 11.87 8.89 22.43
CA ALA A 19 11.81 10.33 22.68
C ALA A 19 10.79 11.04 21.79
N PHE A 20 10.68 10.66 20.52
CA PHE A 20 9.68 11.24 19.63
C PHE A 20 8.24 10.89 20.06
N THR A 21 7.99 9.66 20.50
CA THR A 21 6.69 9.27 21.06
C THR A 21 6.34 10.11 22.29
N VAL A 22 7.28 10.22 23.25
CA VAL A 22 7.09 11.06 24.46
C VAL A 22 6.85 12.53 24.10
N SER A 23 7.53 13.05 23.07
CA SER A 23 7.29 14.40 22.57
C SER A 23 5.84 14.62 22.16
N ARG A 24 5.24 13.67 21.44
CA ARG A 24 3.84 13.73 21.01
C ARG A 24 2.87 13.63 22.18
N GLU A 25 3.13 12.73 23.12
CA GLU A 25 2.33 12.61 24.35
C GLU A 25 2.33 13.91 25.15
N LEU A 26 3.51 14.53 25.32
CA LEU A 26 3.66 15.81 26.02
C LEU A 26 2.91 16.94 25.33
N GLN A 27 2.95 17.01 23.98
CA GLN A 27 2.17 17.98 23.22
C GLN A 27 0.66 17.77 23.43
N HIS A 28 0.19 16.52 23.46
CA HIS A 28 -1.21 16.19 23.65
C HIS A 28 -1.74 16.59 25.03
N ILE A 29 -0.96 16.40 26.10
CA ILE A 29 -1.34 16.82 27.45
C ILE A 29 -1.11 18.33 27.72
N GLY A 30 -0.81 19.12 26.68
CA GLY A 30 -0.67 20.58 26.75
C GLY A 30 0.73 21.06 27.17
N ASN A 31 1.71 20.18 27.34
CA ASN A 31 3.09 20.53 27.67
C ASN A 31 3.95 20.76 26.41
N ALA A 32 3.56 21.73 25.59
CA ALA A 32 4.16 21.96 24.27
C ALA A 32 5.66 22.30 24.33
N ALA A 33 6.10 23.04 25.36
CA ALA A 33 7.50 23.43 25.50
C ALA A 33 8.42 22.22 25.78
N GLU A 34 8.01 21.33 26.68
CA GLU A 34 8.78 20.11 26.96
C GLU A 34 8.69 19.12 25.80
N GLY A 35 7.52 19.02 25.17
CA GLY A 35 7.35 18.26 23.93
C GLY A 35 8.31 18.72 22.83
N ALA A 36 8.47 20.03 22.64
CA ALA A 36 9.41 20.57 21.65
C ALA A 36 10.88 20.22 21.95
N LYS A 37 11.30 20.29 23.22
CA LYS A 37 12.66 19.86 23.63
C LYS A 37 12.86 18.37 23.37
N MET A 38 11.87 17.54 23.69
CA MET A 38 11.96 16.10 23.46
C MET A 38 12.02 15.76 21.96
N LYS A 39 11.30 16.51 21.12
CA LYS A 39 11.42 16.41 19.64
C LYS A 39 12.83 16.73 19.17
N GLN A 40 13.42 17.82 19.68
CA GLN A 40 14.78 18.22 19.34
C GLN A 40 15.81 17.15 19.76
N PHE A 41 15.66 16.62 20.98
CA PHE A 41 16.48 15.52 21.47
C PHE A 41 16.36 14.28 20.56
N ALA A 42 15.15 13.88 20.19
CA ALA A 42 14.90 12.77 19.28
C ALA A 42 15.61 12.95 17.93
N LEU A 43 15.50 14.13 17.32
CA LEU A 43 16.17 14.45 16.05
C LEU A 43 17.70 14.41 16.15
N GLN A 44 18.26 14.90 17.25
CA GLN A 44 19.70 14.82 17.49
C GLN A 44 20.17 13.37 17.59
N ARG A 45 19.48 12.56 18.41
CA ARG A 45 19.77 11.13 18.59
C ARG A 45 19.68 10.38 17.26
N TYR A 46 18.64 10.65 16.48
CA TYR A 46 18.47 10.09 15.13
C TYR A 46 19.65 10.42 14.21
N GLY A 47 20.03 11.70 14.11
CA GLY A 47 21.12 12.13 13.24
C GLY A 47 22.50 11.60 13.67
N GLU A 48 22.73 11.37 14.97
CA GLU A 48 23.90 10.66 15.49
C GLU A 48 23.87 9.18 15.11
N ALA A 49 22.72 8.54 15.30
CA ALA A 49 22.54 7.11 15.04
C ALA A 49 22.77 6.74 13.57
N VAL A 50 22.21 7.52 12.63
CA VAL A 50 22.39 7.30 11.19
C VAL A 50 23.86 7.41 10.79
N ARG A 51 24.59 8.40 11.33
CA ARG A 51 26.02 8.57 11.06
C ARG A 51 26.84 7.39 11.58
N GLU A 52 26.60 6.99 12.82
CA GLU A 52 27.31 5.85 13.43
C GLU A 52 27.00 4.55 12.67
N MET A 53 25.73 4.27 12.35
CA MET A 53 25.35 3.07 11.60
C MET A 53 26.03 3.02 10.23
N ASN A 54 26.10 4.14 9.51
CA ASN A 54 26.78 4.20 8.21
C ASN A 54 28.28 3.90 8.34
N LEU A 55 28.93 4.43 9.38
CA LEU A 55 30.34 4.14 9.65
C LEU A 55 30.55 2.66 9.97
N ARG A 56 29.81 2.13 10.95
CA ARG A 56 29.93 0.74 11.39
C ARG A 56 29.65 -0.29 10.31
N LEU A 57 28.60 -0.07 9.51
CA LEU A 57 28.27 -0.98 8.42
C LEU A 57 29.33 -0.99 7.31
N SER A 58 30.14 0.06 7.18
CA SER A 58 31.28 0.08 6.25
C SER A 58 32.48 -0.74 6.73
N GLU A 59 32.58 -0.97 8.04
CA GLU A 59 33.68 -1.70 8.67
C GLU A 59 33.38 -3.20 8.86
N LEU A 60 32.10 -3.55 8.98
CA LEU A 60 31.67 -4.92 9.28
C LEU A 60 31.75 -5.84 8.05
N ALA A 61 32.08 -7.11 8.29
CA ALA A 61 31.94 -8.16 7.30
C ALA A 61 30.47 -8.31 6.87
N TYR A 62 30.24 -8.69 5.61
CA TYR A 62 28.89 -8.74 5.02
C TYR A 62 27.87 -9.53 5.88
N GLU A 63 28.25 -10.69 6.43
CA GLU A 63 27.34 -11.53 7.20
C GLU A 63 26.96 -10.90 8.55
N GLU A 64 27.91 -10.25 9.22
CA GLU A 64 27.66 -9.59 10.50
C GLU A 64 26.91 -8.25 10.32
N GLY A 65 27.23 -7.53 9.24
CA GLY A 65 26.60 -6.26 8.89
C GLY A 65 25.17 -6.42 8.37
N THR A 66 24.82 -7.54 7.72
CA THR A 66 23.51 -7.72 7.07
C THR A 66 22.36 -7.60 8.08
N ARG A 67 22.39 -8.34 9.19
CA ARG A 67 21.31 -8.27 10.20
C ARG A 67 21.19 -6.86 10.80
N LYS A 68 22.32 -6.24 11.14
CA LYS A 68 22.36 -4.89 11.72
C LYS A 68 21.83 -3.83 10.74
N ALA A 69 22.19 -3.94 9.46
CA ALA A 69 21.70 -3.07 8.39
C ALA A 69 20.19 -3.18 8.20
N LEU A 70 19.65 -4.39 8.22
CA LEU A 70 18.22 -4.64 8.10
C LEU A 70 17.44 -4.04 9.28
N ILE A 71 17.90 -4.28 10.51
CA ILE A 71 17.29 -3.68 11.70
C ILE A 71 17.36 -2.15 11.63
N ALA A 72 18.52 -1.58 11.28
CA ALA A 72 18.68 -0.14 11.16
C ALA A 72 17.75 0.47 10.11
N CYS A 73 17.64 -0.15 8.93
CA CYS A 73 16.73 0.31 7.87
C CYS A 73 15.27 0.28 8.33
N LEU A 74 14.83 -0.75 9.07
CA LEU A 74 13.48 -0.81 9.63
C LEU A 74 13.24 0.31 10.66
N LEU A 75 14.18 0.52 11.58
CA LEU A 75 14.06 1.57 12.60
C LEU A 75 14.08 2.98 12.00
N ILE A 76 14.96 3.23 11.03
CA ILE A 76 15.00 4.49 10.27
C ILE A 76 13.69 4.68 9.51
N CYS A 77 13.19 3.64 8.84
CA CYS A 77 11.92 3.68 8.15
C CYS A 77 10.76 4.06 9.09
N CYS A 78 10.74 3.50 10.30
CA CYS A 78 9.76 3.87 11.33
C CYS A 78 9.93 5.31 11.81
N PHE A 79 11.16 5.76 12.08
CA PHE A 79 11.41 7.13 12.55
C PHE A 79 11.05 8.18 11.49
N GLU A 80 11.47 7.98 10.24
CA GLU A 80 11.07 8.82 9.10
C GLU A 80 9.55 8.76 8.89
N GLY A 81 8.94 7.58 9.04
CA GLY A 81 7.49 7.41 9.05
C GLY A 81 6.83 8.29 10.11
N LEU A 82 7.28 8.24 11.36
CA LEU A 82 6.78 9.05 12.48
C LEU A 82 6.94 10.55 12.24
N LEU A 83 8.04 10.98 11.61
CA LEU A 83 8.26 12.38 11.21
C LEU A 83 7.34 12.84 10.08
N GLY A 84 6.81 11.91 9.28
CA GLY A 84 6.10 12.28 8.05
C GLY A 84 6.93 12.16 6.78
N ASN A 85 8.20 11.79 6.86
CA ASN A 85 9.09 11.74 5.71
C ASN A 85 8.90 10.44 4.91
N THR A 86 7.71 10.26 4.33
CA THR A 86 7.29 9.03 3.63
C THR A 86 8.26 8.62 2.50
N PHE A 87 8.82 9.57 1.74
CA PHE A 87 9.75 9.24 0.66
C PHE A 87 11.11 8.75 1.15
N ALA A 88 11.63 9.33 2.25
CA ALA A 88 12.84 8.87 2.90
C ALA A 88 12.62 7.49 3.51
N SER A 89 11.48 7.32 4.20
CA SER A 89 11.01 6.04 4.76
C SER A 89 10.99 4.94 3.68
N LEU A 90 10.33 5.18 2.54
CA LEU A 90 10.27 4.24 1.41
C LEU A 90 11.65 3.99 0.76
N LYS A 91 12.56 4.96 0.74
CA LYS A 91 13.92 4.77 0.20
C LYS A 91 14.75 3.83 1.10
N HIS A 92 14.62 3.97 2.41
CA HIS A 92 15.24 3.05 3.37
C HIS A 92 14.63 1.65 3.30
N ALA A 93 13.31 1.57 3.14
CA ALA A 93 12.58 0.34 2.90
C ALA A 93 13.09 -0.42 1.66
N GLU A 94 13.21 0.28 0.53
CA GLU A 94 13.70 -0.27 -0.73
C GLU A 94 15.14 -0.78 -0.60
N SER A 95 16.00 0.01 0.03
CA SER A 95 17.40 -0.35 0.26
C SER A 95 17.52 -1.61 1.12
N GLY A 96 16.75 -1.69 2.22
CA GLY A 96 16.70 -2.88 3.06
C GLY A 96 16.13 -4.10 2.33
N ASN A 97 15.11 -3.92 1.48
CA ASN A 97 14.57 -4.99 0.64
C ASN A 97 15.61 -5.57 -0.32
N LYS A 98 16.45 -4.74 -0.93
CA LYS A 98 17.56 -5.20 -1.79
C LYS A 98 18.56 -6.05 -1.01
N VAL A 99 18.92 -5.63 0.21
CA VAL A 99 19.79 -6.39 1.11
C VAL A 99 19.17 -7.73 1.50
N MET A 100 17.89 -7.72 1.91
CA MET A 100 17.14 -8.92 2.30
C MET A 100 17.05 -9.94 1.15
N ARG A 101 16.68 -9.49 -0.05
CA ARG A 101 16.58 -10.34 -1.25
C ARG A 101 17.92 -10.97 -1.61
N LYS A 102 19.01 -10.19 -1.56
CA LYS A 102 20.37 -10.71 -1.80
C LYS A 102 20.74 -11.80 -0.78
N TRP A 103 20.37 -11.60 0.48
CA TRP A 103 20.63 -12.58 1.53
C TRP A 103 19.81 -13.87 1.36
N LEU A 104 18.51 -13.77 1.04
CA LEU A 104 17.65 -14.92 0.75
C LEU A 104 18.15 -15.73 -0.45
N LYS A 105 18.53 -15.05 -1.55
CA LYS A 105 19.11 -15.72 -2.73
C LYS A 105 20.39 -16.49 -2.41
N LYS A 106 21.23 -15.99 -1.51
CA LYS A 106 22.49 -16.65 -1.09
C LYS A 106 22.24 -17.89 -0.23
N HIS A 107 21.26 -17.87 0.66
CA HIS A 107 21.04 -18.94 1.66
C HIS A 107 19.94 -19.94 1.26
N GLY A 108 19.28 -19.71 0.12
CA GLY A 108 18.08 -20.45 -0.28
C GLY A 108 16.87 -20.03 0.54
N SER A 109 15.67 -20.25 0.02
CA SER A 109 14.42 -19.92 0.70
C SER A 109 13.64 -21.20 1.00
N ASN A 110 13.22 -21.37 2.26
CA ASN A 110 12.38 -22.50 2.66
C ASN A 110 10.90 -22.15 2.45
N HIS A 111 10.38 -22.39 1.25
CA HIS A 111 8.98 -22.11 0.87
C HIS A 111 7.95 -23.12 1.42
N HIS A 112 8.39 -24.11 2.19
CA HIS A 112 7.59 -25.25 2.65
C HIS A 112 6.68 -24.97 3.87
N LYS A 113 6.68 -23.74 4.39
CA LYS A 113 5.86 -23.32 5.55
C LYS A 113 4.96 -22.15 5.15
N ALA A 114 3.98 -21.82 6.00
CA ALA A 114 3.14 -20.64 5.81
C ALA A 114 4.01 -19.37 5.72
N GLY A 115 3.92 -18.65 4.59
CA GLY A 115 4.70 -17.43 4.33
C GLY A 115 6.13 -17.66 3.83
N ILE A 116 6.94 -16.58 3.80
CA ILE A 116 8.39 -16.67 3.59
C ILE A 116 9.06 -16.53 4.96
N THR A 117 9.76 -17.57 5.40
CA THR A 117 10.51 -17.59 6.66
C THR A 117 12.01 -17.53 6.43
N SER A 118 12.76 -17.17 7.47
CA SER A 118 14.22 -17.16 7.40
C SER A 118 14.78 -18.57 7.16
N PRO A 119 15.66 -18.78 6.15
CA PRO A 119 16.41 -20.02 5.98
C PRO A 119 17.44 -20.26 7.09
N ALA A 120 17.87 -19.21 7.80
CA ALA A 120 18.77 -19.29 8.94
C ALA A 120 18.26 -18.40 10.09
N PRO A 121 17.24 -18.85 10.85
CA PRO A 121 16.57 -18.05 11.88
C PRO A 121 17.48 -17.54 13.01
N LEU A 122 18.60 -18.24 13.26
CA LEU A 122 19.61 -17.84 14.25
C LEU A 122 20.51 -16.70 13.75
N VAL A 123 20.57 -16.47 12.43
CA VAL A 123 21.37 -15.41 11.81
C VAL A 123 20.50 -14.20 11.51
N ILE A 124 19.30 -14.41 10.96
CA ILE A 124 18.28 -13.39 10.75
C ILE A 124 16.95 -13.98 11.17
N GLU A 125 16.27 -13.34 12.09
CA GLU A 125 14.98 -13.78 12.62
C GLU A 125 13.89 -13.79 11.52
N SER A 126 12.96 -14.74 11.60
CA SER A 126 11.89 -14.85 10.59
C SER A 126 10.96 -13.63 10.62
N GLU A 127 10.86 -12.97 11.77
CA GLU A 127 10.11 -11.75 12.00
C GLU A 127 10.69 -10.58 11.20
N ILE A 128 12.01 -10.51 11.05
CA ILE A 128 12.66 -9.50 10.19
C ILE A 128 12.33 -9.79 8.73
N VAL A 129 12.43 -11.04 8.30
CA VAL A 129 12.04 -11.45 6.93
C VAL A 129 10.59 -11.05 6.66
N GLN A 130 9.66 -11.41 7.55
CA GLN A 130 8.24 -11.06 7.45
C GLN A 130 7.99 -9.55 7.40
N ALA A 131 8.68 -8.76 8.23
CA ALA A 131 8.58 -7.30 8.19
C ALA A 131 8.99 -6.74 6.82
N TYR A 132 10.02 -7.31 6.20
CA TYR A 132 10.43 -6.92 4.84
C TYR A 132 9.44 -7.37 3.76
N LEU A 133 8.74 -8.50 3.92
CA LEU A 133 7.67 -8.87 2.99
C LEU A 133 6.56 -7.83 2.97
N ARG A 134 6.15 -7.37 4.16
CA ARG A 134 5.10 -6.36 4.34
C ARG A 134 5.52 -5.00 3.79
N ILE A 135 6.77 -4.59 4.02
CA ILE A 135 7.23 -3.30 3.52
C ILE A 135 7.48 -3.32 2.01
N ASP A 136 7.85 -4.46 1.44
CA ASP A 136 8.00 -4.59 -0.01
C ASP A 136 6.69 -4.38 -0.74
N GLU A 137 5.56 -4.81 -0.17
CA GLU A 137 4.24 -4.50 -0.71
C GLU A 137 4.02 -2.97 -0.77
N GLN A 138 4.39 -2.22 0.27
CA GLN A 138 4.33 -0.75 0.26
C GLN A 138 5.32 -0.12 -0.72
N VAL A 139 6.56 -0.59 -0.78
CA VAL A 139 7.59 -0.09 -1.73
C VAL A 139 7.16 -0.34 -3.17
N THR A 140 6.67 -1.53 -3.48
CA THR A 140 6.17 -1.88 -4.81
C THR A 140 4.99 -1.00 -5.20
N THR A 141 4.09 -0.75 -4.25
CA THR A 141 2.89 0.06 -4.48
C THR A 141 3.22 1.56 -4.59
N PHE A 142 4.19 2.12 -3.87
CA PHE A 142 4.44 3.59 -3.83
C PHE A 142 5.74 4.07 -4.48
N ARG A 143 6.67 3.18 -4.80
CA ARG A 143 7.97 3.52 -5.39
C ARG A 143 8.40 2.63 -6.55
N GLY A 144 7.55 1.72 -7.04
CA GLY A 144 7.92 0.63 -7.96
C GLY A 144 8.69 1.04 -9.23
N THR A 145 10.03 1.14 -9.11
CA THR A 145 11.04 1.37 -10.16
C THR A 145 11.59 0.08 -10.76
N ARG A 146 11.00 -1.07 -10.40
CA ARG A 146 11.44 -2.40 -10.85
C ARG A 146 10.92 -2.69 -12.26
N ASP A 147 11.70 -3.47 -13.00
CA ASP A 147 11.31 -3.99 -14.31
C ASP A 147 10.30 -5.15 -14.18
N ASP A 148 9.71 -5.52 -15.32
CA ASP A 148 8.71 -6.58 -15.39
C ASP A 148 9.29 -7.95 -14.96
N GLU A 149 10.57 -8.22 -15.25
CA GLU A 149 11.24 -9.48 -14.88
C GLU A 149 11.37 -9.64 -13.37
N GLU A 150 11.76 -8.60 -12.65
CA GLU A 150 11.83 -8.63 -11.19
C GLU A 150 10.43 -8.75 -10.57
N HIS A 151 9.41 -8.14 -11.17
CA HIS A 151 8.03 -8.31 -10.71
C HIS A 151 7.53 -9.75 -10.89
N GLU A 152 7.78 -10.37 -12.03
CA GLU A 152 7.42 -11.77 -12.29
C GLU A 152 8.18 -12.74 -11.38
N SER A 153 9.49 -12.55 -11.21
CA SER A 153 10.33 -13.40 -10.34
C SER A 153 9.78 -13.47 -8.90
N VAL A 154 9.24 -12.37 -8.38
CA VAL A 154 8.67 -12.31 -7.03
C VAL A 154 7.34 -13.06 -6.93
N ILE A 155 6.54 -13.01 -7.99
CA ILE A 155 5.28 -13.76 -8.07
C ILE A 155 5.58 -15.26 -8.09
N GLU A 156 6.61 -15.67 -8.83
CA GLU A 156 7.01 -17.07 -8.99
C GLU A 156 7.73 -17.64 -7.76
N GLU A 157 8.58 -16.86 -7.09
CA GLU A 157 9.32 -17.27 -5.88
C GLU A 157 8.41 -17.90 -4.81
N THR A 158 7.18 -17.42 -4.70
CA THR A 158 6.23 -17.85 -3.66
C THR A 158 5.17 -18.82 -4.17
N HIS A 159 5.37 -19.42 -5.34
CA HIS A 159 4.43 -20.38 -5.93
C HIS A 159 4.18 -21.59 -5.03
N ASP A 160 5.23 -22.25 -4.57
CA ASP A 160 5.10 -23.46 -3.74
C ASP A 160 4.46 -23.14 -2.37
N THR A 161 4.75 -21.96 -1.82
CA THR A 161 4.13 -21.51 -0.57
C THR A 161 2.62 -21.44 -0.71
N VAL A 162 2.08 -20.71 -1.70
CA VAL A 162 0.61 -20.62 -1.87
C VAL A 162 -0.01 -21.94 -2.34
N ALA A 163 0.75 -22.80 -3.03
CA ALA A 163 0.28 -24.15 -3.36
C ALA A 163 -0.04 -24.95 -2.09
N GLY A 164 0.68 -24.68 -0.99
CA GLY A 164 0.47 -25.25 0.33
C GLY A 164 -0.65 -24.62 1.18
N ILE A 165 -1.52 -23.74 0.65
CA ILE A 165 -2.67 -23.23 1.43
C ILE A 165 -3.51 -24.42 1.93
N PRO A 166 -3.72 -24.57 3.26
CA PRO A 166 -4.42 -25.70 3.84
C PRO A 166 -5.93 -25.61 3.57
N ASN A 167 -6.64 -26.72 3.78
CA ASN A 167 -8.10 -26.71 3.72
C ASN A 167 -8.71 -25.88 4.86
N MET A 168 -8.07 -25.76 6.02
CA MET A 168 -8.54 -24.92 7.11
C MET A 168 -7.33 -24.41 7.88
N PHE A 169 -7.31 -23.13 8.22
CA PHE A 169 -6.23 -22.57 9.03
C PHE A 169 -6.33 -23.04 10.48
N SER A 170 -5.18 -23.18 11.13
CA SER A 170 -5.07 -23.48 12.56
C SER A 170 -5.30 -22.24 13.44
N SER A 171 -4.92 -21.06 12.93
CA SER A 171 -4.89 -19.79 13.65
C SER A 171 -5.01 -18.58 12.72
N ASN A 172 -5.37 -17.42 13.29
CA ASN A 172 -5.30 -16.13 12.61
C ASN A 172 -3.87 -15.81 12.12
N PHE A 173 -2.85 -16.24 12.87
CA PHE A 173 -1.45 -16.06 12.48
C PHE A 173 -1.14 -16.80 11.17
N GLU A 174 -1.52 -18.07 11.06
CA GLU A 174 -1.30 -18.84 9.83
C GLU A 174 -2.08 -18.24 8.64
N ALA A 175 -3.36 -17.91 8.84
CA ALA A 175 -4.18 -17.27 7.81
C ALA A 175 -3.53 -15.96 7.31
N ARG A 176 -3.04 -15.15 8.25
CA ARG A 176 -2.32 -13.91 7.97
C ARG A 176 -1.05 -14.14 7.17
N MET A 177 -0.23 -15.12 7.53
CA MET A 177 1.01 -15.44 6.82
C MET A 177 0.78 -15.79 5.34
N TYR A 178 -0.28 -16.54 5.04
CA TYR A 178 -0.66 -16.81 3.65
C TYR A 178 -1.24 -15.58 2.94
N LEU A 179 -2.07 -14.78 3.63
CA LEU A 179 -2.66 -13.57 3.05
C LEU A 179 -1.57 -12.57 2.62
N GLU A 180 -0.57 -12.34 3.48
CA GLU A 180 0.54 -11.43 3.21
C GLU A 180 1.34 -11.82 1.95
N VAL A 181 1.49 -13.13 1.69
CA VAL A 181 2.10 -13.62 0.45
C VAL A 181 1.22 -13.32 -0.76
N ILE A 182 -0.10 -13.58 -0.66
CA ILE A 182 -1.04 -13.31 -1.76
C ILE A 182 -1.10 -11.80 -2.06
N GLU A 183 -1.14 -10.95 -1.04
CA GLU A 183 -1.12 -9.50 -1.15
C GLU A 183 0.15 -9.00 -1.84
N ARG A 184 1.31 -9.47 -1.39
CA ARG A 184 2.60 -9.17 -2.04
C ARG A 184 2.57 -9.56 -3.52
N ARG A 185 2.11 -10.76 -3.85
CA ARG A 185 1.99 -11.19 -5.26
C ARG A 185 1.02 -10.32 -6.05
N ALA A 186 -0.11 -9.94 -5.46
CA ALA A 186 -1.09 -9.07 -6.09
C ALA A 186 -0.54 -7.65 -6.34
N ALA A 187 0.26 -7.10 -5.43
CA ALA A 187 0.94 -5.81 -5.60
C ALA A 187 1.95 -5.86 -6.76
N HIS A 188 2.77 -6.92 -6.83
CA HIS A 188 3.71 -7.13 -7.94
C HIS A 188 2.99 -7.37 -9.27
N PHE A 189 1.91 -8.16 -9.29
CA PHE A 189 1.07 -8.34 -10.46
C PHE A 189 0.44 -7.03 -10.93
N GLY A 190 -0.03 -6.21 -9.98
CA GLY A 190 -0.50 -4.85 -10.24
C GLY A 190 0.53 -4.01 -10.97
N CYS A 191 1.82 -4.20 -10.70
CA CYS A 191 2.89 -3.49 -11.38
C CYS A 191 3.15 -3.96 -12.82
N LEU A 192 2.64 -5.12 -13.24
CA LEU A 192 2.72 -5.61 -14.63
C LEU A 192 1.60 -5.06 -15.51
N LEU A 193 0.51 -4.56 -14.91
CA LEU A 193 -0.63 -3.99 -15.63
C LEU A 193 -0.30 -2.61 -16.19
N VAL A 194 -0.65 -2.34 -17.46
CA VAL A 194 -0.56 -1.00 -18.04
C VAL A 194 -1.31 -0.02 -17.14
N GLY A 195 -0.56 0.90 -16.55
CA GLY A 195 -1.07 1.87 -15.61
C GLY A 195 -1.13 1.51 -14.11
N GLY A 196 -1.00 0.22 -13.80
CA GLY A 196 -0.69 -0.41 -12.52
C GLY A 196 -1.46 -0.06 -11.24
N PHE A 197 -1.16 -0.82 -10.15
CA PHE A 197 -1.51 -0.46 -8.76
C PHE A 197 -0.51 0.54 -8.15
N LYS A 198 0.34 1.16 -8.97
CA LYS A 198 1.44 2.03 -8.51
C LYS A 198 0.94 3.44 -8.14
N PHE A 199 1.55 4.00 -7.12
CA PHE A 199 1.52 5.38 -6.66
C PHE A 199 2.94 5.97 -6.76
N SER A 200 3.59 5.81 -7.92
CA SER A 200 5.01 6.17 -8.12
C SER A 200 5.17 7.51 -8.84
N VAL A 201 6.34 8.14 -8.60
CA VAL A 201 6.78 9.46 -9.08
C VAL A 201 7.41 9.41 -10.47
N GLU A 202 8.15 8.34 -10.74
CA GLU A 202 9.07 8.28 -11.87
C GLU A 202 8.30 7.81 -13.11
N PRO A 203 8.54 8.41 -14.30
CA PRO A 203 8.15 7.78 -15.55
C PRO A 203 8.66 6.35 -15.53
N ASP A 204 7.79 5.38 -15.77
CA ASP A 204 8.22 3.98 -15.86
C ASP A 204 9.12 3.89 -17.11
N PRO A 205 10.45 3.86 -16.95
CA PRO A 205 11.36 4.01 -18.08
C PRO A 205 11.26 2.80 -19.02
N PHE A 206 10.59 1.73 -18.59
CA PHE A 206 10.39 0.49 -19.31
C PHE A 206 9.07 0.45 -20.09
N ARG A 207 8.17 1.44 -19.91
CA ARG A 207 6.83 1.43 -20.53
C ARG A 207 6.64 2.38 -21.72
N ASP A 208 7.53 3.35 -21.89
CA ASP A 208 7.48 4.31 -23.01
C ASP A 208 8.25 3.84 -24.26
N LEU A 209 8.43 2.53 -24.43
CA LEU A 209 9.04 1.96 -25.63
C LEU A 209 7.96 1.51 -26.61
N ASP A 210 8.13 1.84 -27.90
CA ASP A 210 7.35 1.33 -29.03
C ASP A 210 7.41 -0.21 -29.04
N GLN A 211 6.49 -0.86 -28.31
CA GLN A 211 6.37 -2.31 -28.27
C GLN A 211 5.63 -2.78 -29.52
N ASP A 212 6.19 -3.75 -30.22
CA ASP A 212 5.48 -4.41 -31.31
C ASP A 212 4.22 -5.12 -30.82
N GLN A 213 3.29 -5.38 -31.75
CA GLN A 213 2.00 -5.98 -31.44
C GLN A 213 2.12 -7.40 -30.85
N GLU A 214 3.22 -8.10 -31.12
CA GLU A 214 3.47 -9.47 -30.64
C GLU A 214 3.86 -9.48 -29.16
N SER A 215 4.77 -8.59 -28.75
CA SER A 215 5.18 -8.36 -27.35
C SER A 215 3.99 -7.95 -26.48
N ILE A 216 3.14 -7.07 -27.02
CA ILE A 216 1.89 -6.63 -26.38
C ILE A 216 0.94 -7.82 -26.16
N ASN A 217 0.75 -8.66 -27.18
CA ASN A 217 -0.11 -9.85 -27.09
C ASN A 217 0.44 -10.88 -26.10
N PHE A 218 1.76 -11.09 -26.09
CA PHE A 218 2.43 -11.96 -25.13
C PHE A 218 2.20 -11.48 -23.69
N ARG A 219 2.45 -10.19 -23.43
CA ARG A 219 2.20 -9.54 -22.13
C ARG A 219 0.74 -9.71 -21.68
N LEU A 220 -0.22 -9.50 -22.58
CA LEU A 220 -1.64 -9.67 -22.27
C LEU A 220 -1.97 -11.10 -21.84
N ARG A 221 -1.49 -12.11 -22.58
CA ARG A 221 -1.70 -13.53 -22.22
C ARG A 221 -1.06 -13.86 -20.87
N ARG A 222 0.14 -13.34 -20.62
CA ARG A 222 0.86 -13.55 -19.37
C ARG A 222 0.10 -12.95 -18.18
N VAL A 223 -0.36 -11.71 -18.31
CA VAL A 223 -1.18 -11.03 -17.30
C VAL A 223 -2.51 -11.78 -17.07
N GLN A 224 -3.17 -12.27 -18.11
CA GLN A 224 -4.40 -13.07 -17.97
C GLN A 224 -4.15 -14.37 -17.20
N PHE A 225 -3.06 -15.07 -17.52
CA PHE A 225 -2.65 -16.28 -16.81
C PHE A 225 -2.37 -16.00 -15.33
N LEU A 226 -1.52 -15.01 -15.02
CA LEU A 226 -1.17 -14.64 -13.65
C LEU A 226 -2.41 -14.19 -12.84
N ARG A 227 -3.33 -13.46 -13.47
CA ARG A 227 -4.62 -13.11 -12.86
C ARG A 227 -5.42 -14.34 -12.47
N GLY A 228 -5.49 -15.35 -13.35
CA GLY A 228 -6.17 -16.61 -13.06
C GLY A 228 -5.58 -17.32 -11.85
N VAL A 229 -4.25 -17.41 -11.79
CA VAL A 229 -3.53 -17.99 -10.65
C VAL A 229 -3.81 -17.24 -9.35
N LEU A 230 -3.79 -15.91 -9.38
CA LEU A 230 -4.08 -15.10 -8.19
C LEU A 230 -5.52 -15.25 -7.69
N LEU A 231 -6.49 -15.30 -8.61
CA LEU A 231 -7.89 -15.53 -8.25
C LEU A 231 -8.10 -16.89 -7.58
N ASP A 232 -7.47 -17.95 -8.10
CA ASP A 232 -7.48 -19.27 -7.45
C ASP A 232 -6.88 -19.19 -6.04
N ASN A 233 -5.76 -18.50 -5.86
CA ASN A 233 -5.13 -18.37 -4.54
C ASN A 233 -6.02 -17.62 -3.54
N ILE A 234 -6.66 -16.54 -4.00
CA ILE A 234 -7.62 -15.77 -3.19
C ILE A 234 -8.83 -16.64 -2.83
N GLU A 235 -9.40 -17.38 -3.78
CA GLU A 235 -10.56 -18.25 -3.55
C GLU A 235 -10.24 -19.36 -2.53
N ARG A 236 -9.09 -20.04 -2.69
CA ARG A 236 -8.63 -21.06 -1.75
C ARG A 236 -8.41 -20.50 -0.35
N TRP A 237 -7.79 -19.33 -0.26
CA TRP A 237 -7.59 -18.64 1.03
C TRP A 237 -8.92 -18.28 1.68
N THR A 238 -9.85 -17.69 0.93
CA THR A 238 -11.19 -17.29 1.41
C THR A 238 -11.97 -18.51 1.91
N ALA A 239 -11.92 -19.63 1.19
CA ALA A 239 -12.57 -20.87 1.61
C ALA A 239 -11.96 -21.45 2.89
N ALA A 240 -10.62 -21.45 3.00
CA ALA A 240 -9.93 -21.94 4.19
C ALA A 240 -10.17 -21.05 5.42
N PHE A 241 -10.22 -19.74 5.22
CA PHE A 241 -10.53 -18.76 6.27
C PHE A 241 -11.98 -18.85 6.73
N GLY A 242 -12.93 -19.03 5.79
CA GLY A 242 -14.34 -19.25 6.10
C GLY A 242 -14.54 -20.46 7.02
N ARG A 243 -13.96 -21.60 6.67
CA ARG A 243 -14.02 -22.82 7.51
C ARG A 243 -13.39 -22.61 8.89
N PHE A 244 -12.28 -21.88 8.96
CA PHE A 244 -11.65 -21.53 10.23
C PHE A 244 -12.55 -20.64 11.11
N ALA A 245 -13.19 -19.64 10.52
CA ALA A 245 -14.10 -18.72 11.21
C ALA A 245 -15.39 -19.41 11.68
N GLU A 246 -15.95 -20.32 10.87
CA GLU A 246 -17.12 -21.14 11.24
C GLU A 246 -16.81 -22.12 12.38
N GLY A 247 -15.65 -22.78 12.32
CA GLY A 247 -15.21 -23.72 13.35
C GLY A 247 -14.78 -23.08 14.67
N LYS A 248 -14.57 -21.76 14.69
CA LYS A 248 -14.21 -20.97 15.88
C LYS A 248 -14.97 -19.64 15.88
N PRO A 249 -16.27 -19.61 16.24
CA PRO A 249 -17.06 -18.38 16.27
C PRO A 249 -16.44 -17.30 17.16
N GLU A 250 -15.75 -17.72 18.23
CA GLU A 250 -14.96 -16.87 19.13
C GLU A 250 -13.85 -16.10 18.39
N ALA A 251 -13.26 -16.67 17.34
CA ALA A 251 -12.29 -15.99 16.50
C ALA A 251 -12.90 -14.84 15.69
N MET A 252 -14.22 -14.70 15.63
CA MET A 252 -14.91 -13.51 15.10
C MET A 252 -15.62 -12.73 16.22
N GLY A 253 -15.98 -13.38 17.33
CA GLY A 253 -16.81 -12.81 18.40
C GLY A 253 -16.07 -11.97 19.46
N PHE A 254 -14.72 -11.97 19.48
CA PHE A 254 -13.99 -11.11 20.41
C PHE A 254 -13.87 -9.67 19.91
N PRO A 255 -14.07 -8.67 20.80
CA PRO A 255 -13.95 -7.23 20.49
C PRO A 255 -12.59 -6.74 20.00
N ASN A 256 -11.64 -7.61 19.64
CA ASN A 256 -10.33 -7.22 19.09
C ASN A 256 -9.79 -8.29 18.14
N SER A 257 -10.66 -9.04 17.47
CA SER A 257 -10.19 -10.16 16.65
C SER A 257 -9.37 -9.70 15.43
N PRO A 258 -8.14 -10.21 15.25
CA PRO A 258 -7.36 -10.03 14.02
C PRO A 258 -8.10 -10.50 12.75
N ALA A 259 -9.13 -11.34 12.89
CA ALA A 259 -9.90 -11.89 11.79
C ALA A 259 -10.59 -10.82 10.93
N TYR A 260 -11.06 -9.73 11.55
CA TYR A 260 -11.71 -8.63 10.83
C TYR A 260 -10.73 -7.92 9.88
N PHE A 261 -9.49 -7.67 10.31
CA PHE A 261 -8.47 -7.09 9.43
C PHE A 261 -8.19 -7.99 8.22
N LEU A 262 -8.08 -9.31 8.45
CA LEU A 262 -7.84 -10.28 7.39
C LEU A 262 -9.01 -10.34 6.40
N LEU A 263 -10.25 -10.29 6.90
CA LEU A 263 -11.43 -10.30 6.06
C LEU A 263 -11.48 -9.06 5.16
N ALA A 264 -11.34 -7.85 5.72
CA ALA A 264 -11.38 -6.61 4.94
C ALA A 264 -10.30 -6.60 3.84
N ARG A 265 -9.07 -7.00 4.19
CA ARG A 265 -7.94 -7.08 3.26
C ARG A 265 -8.16 -8.11 2.15
N SER A 266 -8.67 -9.30 2.47
CA SER A 266 -8.99 -10.32 1.47
C SER A 266 -10.02 -9.85 0.45
N LYS A 267 -11.04 -9.09 0.88
CA LYS A 267 -12.06 -8.54 -0.02
C LYS A 267 -11.53 -7.47 -0.95
N VAL A 268 -10.53 -6.69 -0.52
CA VAL A 268 -9.82 -5.78 -1.43
C VAL A 268 -9.15 -6.55 -2.55
N LEU A 269 -8.49 -7.68 -2.26
CA LEU A 269 -7.85 -8.50 -3.29
C LEU A 269 -8.84 -9.07 -4.30
N GLU A 270 -10.00 -9.56 -3.83
CA GLU A 270 -11.09 -10.03 -4.71
C GLU A 270 -11.52 -8.93 -5.69
N VAL A 271 -11.70 -7.70 -5.20
CA VAL A 271 -12.10 -6.56 -6.02
C VAL A 271 -11.00 -6.16 -7.00
N MET A 272 -9.78 -5.94 -6.49
CA MET A 272 -8.65 -5.41 -7.27
C MET A 272 -8.20 -6.39 -8.35
N VAL A 273 -7.92 -7.64 -8.01
CA VAL A 273 -7.48 -8.67 -8.98
C VAL A 273 -8.65 -9.09 -9.87
N GLY A 274 -9.84 -9.19 -9.29
CA GLY A 274 -11.05 -9.59 -10.01
C GLY A 274 -11.50 -8.60 -11.06
N ASN A 275 -11.14 -7.31 -10.96
CA ASN A 275 -11.58 -6.28 -11.90
C ASN A 275 -10.48 -5.60 -12.71
N CYS A 276 -9.21 -5.90 -12.48
CA CYS A 276 -8.07 -5.19 -13.07
C CYS A 276 -7.97 -5.21 -14.62
N LEU A 277 -8.65 -6.15 -15.30
CA LEU A 277 -8.68 -6.23 -16.77
C LEU A 277 -10.01 -5.75 -17.36
N SER A 278 -10.96 -5.35 -16.52
CA SER A 278 -12.24 -4.81 -16.96
C SER A 278 -12.07 -3.34 -17.34
N GLN A 279 -12.67 -2.94 -18.47
CA GLN A 279 -12.72 -1.53 -18.89
C GLN A 279 -14.01 -0.83 -18.44
N ASP A 280 -15.01 -1.61 -18.04
CA ASP A 280 -16.33 -1.11 -17.70
C ASP A 280 -16.43 -0.85 -16.20
N LEU A 281 -16.78 0.37 -15.80
CA LEU A 281 -16.98 0.70 -14.40
C LEU A 281 -18.21 0.02 -13.79
N ALA A 282 -19.20 -0.36 -14.59
CA ALA A 282 -20.33 -1.18 -14.15
C ALA A 282 -19.87 -2.58 -13.73
N SER A 283 -18.70 -3.04 -14.17
CA SER A 283 -18.14 -4.33 -13.70
C SER A 283 -17.80 -4.34 -12.21
N TYR A 284 -17.72 -3.17 -11.55
CA TYR A 284 -17.59 -3.07 -10.09
C TYR A 284 -18.91 -3.34 -9.35
N GLU A 285 -20.07 -3.25 -10.01
CA GLU A 285 -21.38 -3.49 -9.37
C GLU A 285 -21.50 -4.90 -8.80
N LYS A 286 -20.92 -5.90 -9.48
CA LYS A 286 -20.90 -7.29 -9.00
C LYS A 286 -20.15 -7.45 -7.68
N TYR A 287 -19.29 -6.50 -7.32
CA TYR A 287 -18.54 -6.49 -6.07
C TYR A 287 -19.19 -5.67 -4.94
N LEU A 288 -20.44 -5.21 -5.12
CA LEU A 288 -21.18 -4.53 -4.06
C LEU A 288 -21.22 -5.33 -2.73
N PRO A 289 -21.40 -6.67 -2.73
CA PRO A 289 -21.33 -7.45 -1.48
C PRO A 289 -19.98 -7.32 -0.78
N GLN A 290 -18.87 -7.33 -1.52
CA GLN A 290 -17.51 -7.18 -1.00
C GLN A 290 -17.30 -5.79 -0.41
N PHE A 291 -17.74 -4.73 -1.10
CA PHE A 291 -17.66 -3.37 -0.57
C PHE A 291 -18.46 -3.20 0.73
N ARG A 292 -19.67 -3.79 0.82
CA ARG A 292 -20.47 -3.78 2.05
C ARG A 292 -19.75 -4.49 3.19
N MET A 293 -19.14 -5.64 2.90
CA MET A 293 -18.36 -6.40 3.87
C MET A 293 -17.16 -5.61 4.37
N ILE A 294 -16.43 -4.93 3.47
CA ILE A 294 -15.29 -4.07 3.82
C ILE A 294 -15.75 -2.99 4.81
N VAL A 295 -16.78 -2.20 4.45
CA VAL A 295 -17.26 -1.10 5.30
C VAL A 295 -17.74 -1.60 6.65
N ALA A 296 -18.57 -2.65 6.68
CA ALA A 296 -19.07 -3.21 7.93
C ALA A 296 -17.93 -3.71 8.83
N THR A 297 -16.92 -4.36 8.23
CA THR A 297 -15.76 -4.88 8.96
C THR A 297 -14.87 -3.77 9.50
N CYS A 298 -14.58 -2.75 8.69
CA CYS A 298 -13.79 -1.59 9.10
C CYS A 298 -14.50 -0.76 10.18
N GLU A 299 -15.83 -0.64 10.10
CA GLU A 299 -16.63 0.02 11.12
C GLU A 299 -16.54 -0.70 12.47
N GLN A 300 -16.64 -2.04 12.47
CA GLN A 300 -16.41 -2.83 13.67
C GLN A 300 -15.01 -2.58 14.22
N ILE A 301 -13.96 -2.66 13.40
CA ILE A 301 -12.58 -2.39 13.83
C ILE A 301 -12.46 -1.02 14.51
N ILE A 302 -13.05 0.04 13.94
CA ILE A 302 -12.98 1.39 14.52
C ILE A 302 -13.73 1.46 15.85
N GLN A 303 -14.91 0.85 15.97
CA GLN A 303 -15.65 0.81 17.23
C GLN A 303 -14.83 0.14 18.33
N LEU A 304 -14.26 -1.01 18.01
CA LEU A 304 -13.39 -1.77 18.90
C LEU A 304 -12.15 -1.00 19.32
N MET A 305 -11.56 -0.25 18.38
CA MET A 305 -10.43 0.61 18.67
C MET A 305 -10.80 1.80 19.56
N ASN A 306 -12.02 2.33 19.46
CA ASN A 306 -12.46 3.41 20.33
C ASN A 306 -12.77 2.91 21.76
N ASP A 307 -13.20 1.66 21.90
CA ASP A 307 -13.54 1.05 23.19
C ASP A 307 -12.30 0.56 23.97
N GLY A 308 -11.17 0.31 23.28
CA GLY A 308 -9.91 -0.14 23.89
C GLY A 308 -8.97 1.00 24.31
N GLN A 309 -8.39 0.92 25.52
CA GLN A 309 -7.39 1.87 26.03
C GLN A 309 -5.95 1.63 25.50
N GLU A 310 -5.68 0.52 24.82
CA GLU A 310 -4.32 0.16 24.37
C GLU A 310 -4.17 0.26 22.84
N HIS A 311 -3.86 1.46 22.34
CA HIS A 311 -3.57 1.67 20.92
C HIS A 311 -2.17 2.22 20.73
N GLY A 312 -1.34 1.49 19.98
CA GLY A 312 -0.11 2.04 19.43
C GLY A 312 -0.43 3.10 18.37
N ASP A 313 0.21 4.27 18.47
CA ASP A 313 -0.04 5.45 17.62
C ASP A 313 0.44 5.32 16.17
N TYR A 314 1.17 4.24 15.83
CA TYR A 314 1.71 3.98 14.50
C TYR A 314 1.70 2.49 14.21
N LYS A 315 1.13 2.11 13.06
CA LYS A 315 1.20 0.75 12.53
C LYS A 315 2.05 0.75 11.27
N PHE A 316 3.08 -0.07 11.26
CA PHE A 316 3.92 -0.29 10.08
C PHE A 316 3.19 -1.07 8.96
N GLU A 317 2.08 -1.71 9.29
CA GLU A 317 1.36 -2.66 8.46
C GLU A 317 0.10 -2.04 7.85
N PHE A 318 -0.37 -2.58 6.72
CA PHE A 318 -1.67 -2.22 6.17
C PHE A 318 -2.77 -2.59 7.17
N GLY A 319 -3.61 -1.62 7.49
CA GLY A 319 -4.80 -1.81 8.31
C GLY A 319 -6.05 -1.65 7.46
N ILE A 320 -6.87 -0.66 7.79
CA ILE A 320 -8.19 -0.46 7.18
C ILE A 320 -8.27 0.72 6.21
N ILE A 321 -7.21 1.53 6.09
CA ILE A 321 -7.23 2.71 5.20
C ILE A 321 -7.34 2.27 3.73
N MET A 322 -6.51 1.33 3.27
CA MET A 322 -6.59 0.84 1.87
C MET A 322 -7.95 0.18 1.53
N PRO A 323 -8.55 -0.68 2.39
CA PRO A 323 -9.91 -1.17 2.16
C PRO A 323 -10.97 -0.06 2.03
N LEU A 324 -10.93 0.94 2.91
CA LEU A 324 -11.87 2.06 2.85
C LEU A 324 -11.64 2.91 1.60
N HIS A 325 -10.39 3.22 1.25
CA HIS A 325 -10.01 3.90 0.01
C HIS A 325 -10.53 3.16 -1.23
N THR A 326 -10.32 1.84 -1.27
CA THR A 326 -10.81 0.98 -2.36
C THR A 326 -12.32 1.10 -2.53
N THR A 327 -13.05 1.12 -1.41
CA THR A 327 -14.51 1.27 -1.42
C THR A 327 -14.94 2.66 -1.88
N ALA A 328 -14.36 3.71 -1.30
CA ALA A 328 -14.67 5.10 -1.64
C ALA A 328 -14.41 5.42 -3.11
N LYS A 329 -13.38 4.80 -3.68
CA LYS A 329 -12.94 5.02 -5.05
C LYS A 329 -13.74 4.22 -6.07
N TRP A 330 -13.92 2.92 -5.87
CA TRP A 330 -14.40 2.02 -6.92
C TRP A 330 -15.87 1.62 -6.79
N CYS A 331 -16.46 1.75 -5.60
CA CYS A 331 -17.88 1.47 -5.44
C CYS A 331 -18.74 2.48 -6.22
N GLN A 332 -19.88 2.03 -6.73
CA GLN A 332 -20.89 2.87 -7.39
C GLN A 332 -22.00 3.33 -6.41
N ASP A 333 -22.14 2.66 -5.27
CA ASP A 333 -23.12 3.02 -4.25
C ASP A 333 -22.68 4.29 -3.51
N ARG A 334 -23.38 5.40 -3.79
CA ARG A 334 -23.08 6.73 -3.25
C ARG A 334 -23.09 6.81 -1.73
N ALA A 335 -23.97 6.05 -1.07
CA ALA A 335 -24.05 6.03 0.39
C ALA A 335 -22.86 5.28 0.98
N LEU A 336 -22.50 4.14 0.38
CA LEU A 336 -21.37 3.33 0.83
C LEU A 336 -20.02 4.04 0.63
N ARG A 337 -19.86 4.79 -0.47
CA ARG A 337 -18.68 5.64 -0.70
C ARG A 337 -18.51 6.70 0.38
N ARG A 338 -19.58 7.46 0.66
CA ARG A 338 -19.60 8.47 1.74
C ARG A 338 -19.29 7.84 3.09
N ARG A 339 -19.89 6.68 3.39
CA ARG A 339 -19.63 5.95 4.63
C ARG A 339 -18.16 5.55 4.76
N ALA A 340 -17.53 5.06 3.69
CA ALA A 340 -16.12 4.70 3.72
C ALA A 340 -15.22 5.92 4.01
N ILE A 341 -15.54 7.08 3.42
CA ILE A 341 -14.84 8.34 3.66
C ILE A 341 -15.01 8.79 5.12
N GLU A 342 -16.22 8.73 5.66
CA GLU A 342 -16.50 9.03 7.06
C GLU A 342 -15.72 8.14 8.02
N LEU A 343 -15.64 6.83 7.74
CA LEU A 343 -14.87 5.90 8.56
C LEU A 343 -13.37 6.20 8.54
N MET A 344 -12.80 6.58 7.40
CA MET A 344 -11.40 7.05 7.37
C MET A 344 -11.20 8.31 8.21
N ARG A 345 -12.19 9.22 8.25
CA ARG A 345 -12.16 10.38 9.15
C ARG A 345 -12.39 10.02 10.62
N ALA A 346 -13.06 8.91 10.91
CA ALA A 346 -13.22 8.44 12.29
C ALA A 346 -11.99 7.67 12.78
N HIS A 347 -11.18 7.13 11.88
CA HIS A 347 -9.97 6.37 12.19
C HIS A 347 -8.86 7.28 12.72
N ARG A 348 -8.64 7.21 14.03
CA ARG A 348 -7.71 8.06 14.80
C ARG A 348 -6.81 7.23 15.71
N SER A 349 -5.61 7.74 15.99
CA SER A 349 -4.71 7.19 17.00
C SER A 349 -5.12 7.60 18.42
N SER A 350 -4.44 7.06 19.44
CA SER A 350 -4.81 7.27 20.84
C SER A 350 -4.74 8.74 21.27
N ASN A 351 -3.85 9.50 20.63
CA ASN A 351 -3.68 10.95 20.81
C ASN A 351 -4.62 11.81 19.93
N GLY A 352 -5.68 11.24 19.35
CA GLY A 352 -6.68 11.98 18.56
C GLY A 352 -6.23 12.41 17.16
N GLU A 353 -5.02 12.04 16.75
CA GLU A 353 -4.49 12.35 15.43
C GLU A 353 -5.00 11.37 14.35
N PRO A 354 -5.11 11.79 13.08
CA PRO A 354 -5.26 10.88 11.95
C PRO A 354 -4.36 9.63 12.03
N MET A 355 -4.95 8.46 11.88
CA MET A 355 -4.22 7.20 11.91
C MET A 355 -3.27 7.07 10.71
N ARG A 356 -2.10 6.47 10.97
CA ARG A 356 -1.12 6.14 9.93
C ARG A 356 -0.81 4.65 9.88
N GLU A 357 -0.96 4.10 8.68
CA GLU A 357 -0.69 2.70 8.34
C GLU A 357 0.44 2.70 7.31
N GLY A 358 1.68 2.71 7.78
CA GLY A 358 2.85 2.95 6.94
C GLY A 358 2.77 4.31 6.24
N VAL A 359 2.62 4.28 4.91
CA VAL A 359 2.49 5.48 4.06
C VAL A 359 1.06 5.99 3.89
N TRP A 360 0.08 5.26 4.40
CA TRP A 360 -1.34 5.62 4.32
C TRP A 360 -1.73 6.52 5.50
N ASP A 361 -2.25 7.71 5.21
CA ASP A 361 -2.77 8.65 6.20
C ASP A 361 -4.29 8.79 6.07
N SER A 362 -5.02 8.50 7.14
CA SER A 362 -6.48 8.33 7.07
C SER A 362 -7.20 9.62 6.67
N ALA A 363 -6.75 10.78 7.13
CA ALA A 363 -7.35 12.07 6.81
C ALA A 363 -7.03 12.51 5.37
N THR A 364 -5.79 12.30 4.94
CA THR A 364 -5.31 12.59 3.59
C THR A 364 -6.12 11.82 2.55
N PHE A 365 -6.23 10.50 2.73
CA PHE A 365 -6.99 9.63 1.80
C PHE A 365 -8.50 9.89 1.87
N ALA A 366 -9.06 10.22 3.05
CA ALA A 366 -10.46 10.63 3.13
C ALA A 366 -10.74 11.90 2.33
N LYS A 367 -9.87 12.90 2.42
CA LYS A 367 -10.04 14.16 1.68
C LYS A 367 -9.84 13.96 0.18
N TRP A 368 -8.85 13.15 -0.20
CA TRP A 368 -8.67 12.71 -1.58
C TRP A 368 -9.97 12.13 -2.15
N ASP A 369 -10.50 11.11 -1.49
CA ASP A 369 -11.63 10.35 -2.03
C ASP A 369 -12.92 11.17 -2.05
N GLU A 370 -13.08 12.11 -1.12
CA GLU A 370 -14.14 13.12 -1.17
C GLU A 370 -14.04 13.97 -2.44
N ILE A 371 -12.87 14.57 -2.71
CA ILE A 371 -12.67 15.43 -3.89
C ILE A 371 -12.98 14.66 -5.18
N MET A 372 -12.48 13.42 -5.29
CA MET A 372 -12.73 12.56 -6.45
C MET A 372 -14.21 12.21 -6.59
N MET A 373 -14.87 11.83 -5.50
CA MET A 373 -16.29 11.49 -5.50
C MET A 373 -17.16 12.69 -5.88
N GLU A 374 -16.88 13.89 -5.34
CA GLU A 374 -17.60 15.12 -5.66
C GLU A 374 -17.45 15.49 -7.13
N ALA A 375 -16.24 15.40 -7.69
CA ALA A 375 -16.00 15.65 -9.10
C ALA A 375 -16.76 14.67 -10.02
N GLU A 376 -16.78 13.38 -9.67
CA GLU A 376 -17.53 12.35 -10.38
C GLU A 376 -19.05 12.56 -10.33
N GLU A 377 -19.58 12.95 -9.16
CA GLU A 377 -21.01 13.16 -8.97
C GLU A 377 -21.52 14.44 -9.63
N ALA A 378 -20.74 15.53 -9.58
CA ALA A 378 -21.06 16.79 -10.26
C ALA A 378 -21.11 16.61 -11.78
N ASP A 379 -20.11 15.92 -12.35
CA ASP A 379 -20.07 15.65 -13.78
C ASP A 379 -21.22 14.74 -14.26
N GLY A 380 -21.57 13.72 -13.46
CA GLY A 380 -22.72 12.87 -13.75
C GLY A 380 -24.06 13.63 -13.73
N ALA A 381 -24.19 14.64 -12.87
CA ALA A 381 -25.35 15.52 -12.83
C ALA A 381 -25.44 16.46 -14.04
N GLU A 382 -24.30 17.02 -14.49
CA GLU A 382 -24.23 17.91 -15.66
C GLU A 382 -24.48 17.18 -16.98
N ASN A 383 -23.93 15.97 -17.15
CA ASN A 383 -23.94 15.25 -18.42
C ASN A 383 -25.09 14.24 -18.55
N GLY A 384 -25.99 14.15 -17.56
CA GLY A 384 -27.09 13.17 -17.55
C GLY A 384 -26.62 11.71 -17.56
N THR A 385 -25.33 11.47 -17.32
CA THR A 385 -24.74 10.14 -17.22
C THR A 385 -24.90 9.69 -15.77
N GLY A 386 -25.94 8.90 -15.50
CA GLY A 386 -26.13 8.28 -14.20
C GLY A 386 -24.94 7.39 -13.87
N GLY A 387 -23.97 7.92 -13.11
CA GLY A 387 -22.82 7.17 -12.56
C GLY A 387 -21.98 6.45 -13.61
N GLY A 388 -21.20 7.17 -14.41
CA GLY A 388 -20.52 6.55 -15.56
C GLY A 388 -19.00 6.50 -15.52
N ALA A 389 -18.33 7.60 -15.20
CA ALA A 389 -16.90 7.75 -15.46
C ALA A 389 -16.11 8.17 -14.23
N LYS A 390 -15.12 7.37 -13.85
CA LYS A 390 -14.15 7.70 -12.80
C LYS A 390 -13.10 8.63 -13.38
N PHE A 391 -12.75 9.66 -12.63
CA PHE A 391 -11.61 10.50 -12.97
C PHE A 391 -10.30 9.79 -12.62
N ARG A 392 -9.24 10.07 -13.39
CA ARG A 392 -7.86 9.72 -13.03
C ARG A 392 -7.11 10.96 -12.58
N VAL A 393 -6.24 10.81 -11.59
CA VAL A 393 -5.32 11.88 -11.17
C VAL A 393 -4.10 11.90 -12.10
N THR A 394 -3.82 13.02 -12.77
CA THR A 394 -2.69 13.16 -13.71
C THR A 394 -1.47 13.83 -13.11
N SER A 395 -1.66 14.67 -12.08
CA SER A 395 -0.58 15.20 -11.26
C SER A 395 -1.09 15.74 -9.93
N ILE A 396 -0.20 15.78 -8.95
CA ILE A 396 -0.44 16.45 -7.67
C ILE A 396 0.64 17.49 -7.49
N THR A 397 0.24 18.74 -7.33
CA THR A 397 1.19 19.82 -7.02
C THR A 397 0.96 20.34 -5.60
N CYS A 398 2.01 20.85 -4.98
CA CYS A 398 1.96 21.54 -3.71
C CYS A 398 2.59 22.92 -3.88
N ASN A 399 1.91 23.93 -3.37
CA ASN A 399 2.51 25.23 -3.19
C ASN A 399 3.37 25.22 -1.91
N GLN A 400 4.65 25.59 -2.01
CA GLN A 400 5.58 25.55 -0.88
C GLN A 400 5.24 26.53 0.23
N THR A 401 4.66 27.67 -0.16
CA THR A 401 4.36 28.83 0.70
C THR A 401 3.03 28.64 1.43
N THR A 402 1.97 28.31 0.71
CA THR A 402 0.63 28.11 1.29
C THR A 402 0.42 26.70 1.83
N LYS A 403 1.26 25.74 1.45
CA LYS A 403 1.08 24.30 1.68
C LYS A 403 -0.23 23.76 1.07
N GLU A 404 -0.81 24.48 0.12
CA GLU A 404 -1.97 24.04 -0.64
C GLU A 404 -1.57 22.94 -1.62
N ILE A 405 -2.41 21.91 -1.72
CA ILE A 405 -2.23 20.82 -2.66
C ILE A 405 -3.31 20.86 -3.73
N ARG A 406 -2.91 20.63 -4.97
CA ARG A 406 -3.80 20.63 -6.13
C ARG A 406 -3.77 19.27 -6.80
N LEU A 407 -4.95 18.76 -7.12
CA LEU A 407 -5.13 17.51 -7.84
C LEU A 407 -5.52 17.84 -9.28
N ASN A 408 -4.63 17.59 -10.21
CA ASN A 408 -4.99 17.61 -11.62
C ASN A 408 -5.64 16.28 -11.93
N ILE A 409 -6.86 16.31 -12.46
CA ILE A 409 -7.62 15.12 -12.80
C ILE A 409 -8.01 15.13 -14.28
N SER A 410 -8.22 13.96 -14.86
CA SER A 410 -8.69 13.86 -16.24
C SER A 410 -9.67 12.73 -16.42
N ARG A 411 -10.49 12.88 -17.46
CA ARG A 411 -11.45 11.90 -17.95
C ARG A 411 -11.30 11.79 -19.46
N GLY A 412 -10.75 10.68 -19.94
CA GLY A 412 -10.40 10.56 -21.35
C GLY A 412 -9.41 11.65 -21.76
N ASN A 413 -9.80 12.51 -22.71
CA ASN A 413 -9.02 13.65 -23.18
C ASN A 413 -9.36 14.96 -22.48
N GLU A 414 -10.38 14.98 -21.61
CA GLU A 414 -10.76 16.18 -20.85
C GLU A 414 -9.94 16.25 -19.57
N GLU A 415 -9.11 17.29 -19.44
CA GLU A 415 -8.42 17.61 -18.18
C GLU A 415 -9.24 18.64 -17.40
N LYS A 416 -9.47 18.35 -16.11
CA LYS A 416 -10.08 19.26 -15.15
C LYS A 416 -9.10 19.42 -13.98
N ILE A 417 -8.81 20.66 -13.61
CA ILE A 417 -8.03 20.92 -12.38
C ILE A 417 -9.03 20.97 -11.23
N VAL A 418 -8.88 20.07 -10.26
CA VAL A 418 -9.65 20.14 -9.03
C VAL A 418 -8.73 20.55 -7.89
N VAL A 419 -8.94 21.78 -7.44
CA VAL A 419 -8.23 22.33 -6.29
C VAL A 419 -8.92 21.85 -5.03
N GLY A 420 -8.20 21.13 -4.19
CA GLY A 420 -8.71 20.71 -2.89
C GLY A 420 -7.58 20.64 -1.89
N LEU A 421 -7.73 21.37 -0.78
CA LEU A 421 -6.78 21.37 0.32
C LEU A 421 -6.70 19.98 0.93
N VAL A 422 -5.76 19.16 0.46
CA VAL A 422 -5.35 17.94 1.15
C VAL A 422 -4.21 18.32 2.08
N ASP A 423 -4.37 18.08 3.38
CA ASP A 423 -3.36 18.45 4.37
C ASP A 423 -2.19 17.46 4.39
N TRP A 424 -1.31 17.52 3.36
CA TRP A 424 -0.05 16.77 3.39
C TRP A 424 1.03 17.51 4.19
N ARG A 425 0.72 18.54 5.00
CA ARG A 425 1.72 19.20 5.86
C ARG A 425 2.37 18.23 6.84
N ARG A 426 1.75 17.08 7.08
CA ARG A 426 2.31 15.97 7.87
C ARG A 426 3.30 15.11 7.10
N LEU A 427 3.64 15.51 5.87
CA LEU A 427 4.68 14.95 5.02
C LEU A 427 5.71 16.04 4.77
N ASP A 428 6.34 16.48 5.86
CA ASP A 428 7.13 17.72 5.97
C ASP A 428 8.31 17.83 4.98
N ASP A 429 8.72 16.74 4.33
CA ASP A 429 9.81 16.76 3.35
C ASP A 429 9.32 17.03 1.92
N PHE A 430 8.79 18.25 1.72
CA PHE A 430 8.53 18.81 0.39
C PHE A 430 9.80 18.96 -0.46
N SER A 431 11.00 18.81 0.11
CA SER A 431 12.28 19.02 -0.60
C SER A 431 12.51 18.05 -1.77
N GLN A 432 11.76 16.96 -1.85
CA GLN A 432 11.83 15.98 -2.95
C GLN A 432 10.84 16.24 -4.10
N GLY A 433 9.99 17.28 -4.00
CA GLY A 433 9.16 17.68 -5.12
C GLY A 433 10.00 18.22 -6.28
N THR A 434 9.61 17.93 -7.51
CA THR A 434 10.26 18.55 -8.68
C THR A 434 9.66 19.94 -8.86
N LYS A 435 10.48 20.99 -8.93
CA LYS A 435 10.00 22.34 -9.23
C LYS A 435 9.33 22.36 -10.61
N ILE A 436 8.11 22.85 -10.68
CA ILE A 436 7.38 23.03 -11.94
C ILE A 436 6.91 24.48 -12.03
N GLY A 437 7.24 25.16 -13.13
CA GLY A 437 6.71 26.50 -13.40
C GLY A 437 7.21 27.57 -12.43
N ASP A 438 6.28 28.34 -11.85
CA ASP A 438 6.56 29.44 -10.92
C ASP A 438 7.39 28.99 -9.70
N GLN A 439 8.11 29.94 -9.08
CA GLN A 439 9.15 29.66 -8.07
C GLN A 439 8.69 28.87 -6.82
N ASP A 440 7.38 28.76 -6.59
CA ASP A 440 6.76 28.23 -5.38
C ASP A 440 5.97 26.91 -5.56
N GLU A 441 5.85 26.36 -6.78
CA GLU A 441 5.14 25.10 -7.01
C GLU A 441 6.06 23.89 -7.14
N LEU A 442 5.71 22.84 -6.40
CA LEU A 442 6.35 21.53 -6.46
C LEU A 442 5.38 20.49 -6.96
N LEU A 443 5.81 19.68 -7.93
CA LEU A 443 5.17 18.41 -8.19
C LEU A 443 5.43 17.49 -7.02
N LEU A 444 4.38 17.14 -6.27
CA LEU A 444 4.51 16.15 -5.23
C LEU A 444 4.77 14.78 -5.84
N PRO A 445 5.47 13.89 -5.13
CA PRO A 445 5.95 12.63 -5.68
C PRO A 445 4.83 11.58 -5.66
N ALA A 446 3.76 11.95 -6.33
CA ALA A 446 2.42 11.48 -6.13
C ALA A 446 1.63 11.96 -7.37
N SER A 447 2.24 11.99 -8.56
CA SER A 447 1.63 12.65 -9.72
C SER A 447 0.95 11.67 -10.67
N LYS A 448 1.39 10.42 -10.74
CA LYS A 448 0.82 9.42 -11.66
C LYS A 448 -0.06 8.41 -10.92
N PHE A 449 -1.09 8.93 -10.28
CA PHE A 449 -2.08 8.10 -9.59
C PHE A 449 -3.12 7.62 -10.58
N THR A 450 -3.55 6.36 -10.48
CA THR A 450 -4.75 5.84 -11.14
C THR A 450 -4.70 5.68 -12.65
N SER A 451 -3.99 4.66 -13.10
CA SER A 451 -4.42 3.93 -14.29
C SER A 451 -4.72 2.49 -13.92
N ILE A 452 -5.77 2.30 -13.11
CA ILE A 452 -6.54 1.04 -13.08
C ILE A 452 -7.72 1.13 -14.07
N ILE A 453 -7.68 2.11 -14.97
CA ILE A 453 -8.41 2.03 -16.24
C ILE A 453 -7.32 2.03 -17.30
N PRO A 454 -7.32 1.07 -18.24
CA PRO A 454 -6.46 1.19 -19.40
C PRO A 454 -6.68 2.59 -20.00
N PRO A 455 -5.61 3.30 -20.43
CA PRO A 455 -5.78 4.11 -21.62
C PRO A 455 -6.51 3.24 -22.64
N THR A 456 -7.29 3.86 -23.51
CA THR A 456 -8.06 3.28 -24.60
C THR A 456 -7.35 2.25 -25.52
N THR A 457 -6.12 1.84 -25.23
CA THR A 457 -5.24 0.95 -25.99
C THR A 457 -5.71 -0.51 -26.11
N TRP A 458 -6.40 -1.10 -25.14
CA TRP A 458 -6.81 -2.51 -25.31
C TRP A 458 -7.97 -2.70 -26.31
N LYS A 459 -8.77 -1.66 -26.57
CA LYS A 459 -9.79 -1.69 -27.64
C LYS A 459 -9.18 -1.65 -29.04
N THR A 460 -8.04 -0.99 -29.22
CA THR A 460 -7.32 -0.96 -30.50
C THR A 460 -6.51 -2.25 -30.76
N MET A 461 -6.32 -3.09 -29.73
CA MET A 461 -5.45 -4.29 -29.79
C MET A 461 -6.21 -5.62 -29.71
N LEU A 462 -7.49 -5.63 -29.32
CA LEU A 462 -8.34 -6.81 -29.45
C LEU A 462 -8.90 -6.87 -30.88
N PRO A 463 -8.76 -8.00 -31.62
CA PRO A 463 -9.36 -8.12 -32.93
C PRO A 463 -10.88 -7.99 -32.79
N THR A 464 -11.43 -6.91 -33.33
CA THR A 464 -12.86 -6.72 -33.49
C THR A 464 -13.37 -7.86 -34.37
N ARG A 465 -14.08 -8.83 -33.77
CA ARG A 465 -14.95 -9.72 -34.56
C ARG A 465 -16.06 -8.84 -35.13
N SER A 466 -15.86 -8.32 -36.34
CA SER A 466 -16.95 -7.80 -37.14
C SER A 466 -17.93 -8.95 -37.38
N ARG A 467 -19.10 -8.87 -36.75
CA ARG A 467 -20.28 -9.58 -37.22
C ARG A 467 -20.73 -8.89 -38.51
N GLU A 468 -20.08 -9.20 -39.62
CA GLU A 468 -20.70 -9.04 -40.93
C GLU A 468 -21.25 -10.40 -41.34
N GLY A 469 -22.57 -10.53 -41.19
CA GLY A 469 -23.31 -11.62 -41.81
C GLY A 469 -23.19 -11.51 -43.32
N LYS A 470 -22.45 -12.43 -43.94
CA LYS A 470 -22.65 -12.73 -45.35
C LYS A 470 -23.94 -13.55 -45.47
N VAL A 471 -25.01 -12.85 -45.85
CA VAL A 471 -26.09 -13.45 -46.62
C VAL A 471 -25.48 -13.87 -47.95
N VAL A 472 -25.34 -15.18 -48.15
CA VAL A 472 -25.06 -15.76 -49.47
C VAL A 472 -26.42 -15.97 -50.12
N GLY A 473 -26.72 -15.15 -51.12
CA GLY A 473 -27.82 -15.36 -52.06
C GLY A 473 -27.24 -15.85 -53.38
N GLU A 474 -27.77 -17.00 -53.80
CA GLU A 474 -27.76 -17.69 -55.11
C GLU A 474 -26.45 -17.89 -55.88
#